data_AF-A5BYY9-F1
#
_entry.id   AF-A5BYY9-F1
#
_cell.length_a   1.000
_cell.length_b   1.000
_cell.length_c   1.000
_cell.angle_alpha   90.00
_cell.angle_beta   90.00
_cell.angle_gamma   90.00
#
_symmetry.space_group_name_H-M   'P 1'
#
loop_
_entity.id
_entity.type
_entity.pdbx_description
1 polymer ?
#
loop_
_entity_poly.entity_id
_entity_poly.type
_entity_poly.pdbx_seq_one_letter_code
_entity_poly.pdbx_strand_id
1 'polypeptide(L)'
;MACVSASILPLSVVSSSSSSSSKDANSNPKSVKLRDDWRQRSRPIPPGGTYPAKDHCSRCGLCDTYYIAHVKNACAFLGDGMSKIESLEPLVHGRGRKDYSLDETYLGVYEQLLYARKTEPVEGAQWTGIVTTIAIEMLKAGMVEAVICVQSDPEDRLSPRPVLARTPDEVLAAKGVKPTLSPNLNTLALVEIDGVVILRVSNGPGRALGKSKATPSSWALKLGGLGGLGERAGRALGKN
;
A
#
# COMPACT_ATOMS: atom_id res chain seq x y z
N MET A 1 1.89 63.17 -22.32
CA MET A 1 1.97 62.76 -23.74
C MET A 1 2.71 61.44 -23.81
N ALA A 2 2.18 60.50 -24.59
CA ALA A 2 2.76 59.24 -25.08
C ALA A 2 2.97 58.08 -24.08
N CYS A 3 2.02 57.13 -24.15
CA CYS A 3 2.16 55.71 -23.90
C CYS A 3 3.22 55.09 -24.83
N VAL A 4 3.89 54.02 -24.40
CA VAL A 4 4.44 53.01 -25.33
C VAL A 4 4.20 51.61 -24.77
N SER A 5 3.38 50.85 -25.52
CA SER A 5 3.14 49.41 -25.39
C SER A 5 4.36 48.61 -25.84
N ALA A 6 4.55 47.42 -25.28
CA ALA A 6 5.36 46.37 -25.91
C ALA A 6 4.56 45.07 -25.97
N SER A 7 4.28 44.64 -27.19
CA SER A 7 3.95 43.26 -27.55
C SER A 7 4.48 43.03 -28.95
N ILE A 8 5.21 41.93 -29.15
CA ILE A 8 5.06 40.94 -30.22
C ILE A 8 6.35 40.07 -30.26
N LEU A 9 6.13 38.75 -30.12
CA LEU A 9 7.00 37.58 -30.35
C LEU A 9 7.47 37.50 -31.84
N PRO A 10 8.25 36.52 -32.35
CA PRO A 10 8.74 35.24 -31.79
C PRO A 10 10.22 34.96 -32.12
N LEU A 11 10.77 33.78 -31.79
CA LEU A 11 11.60 33.04 -32.75
C LEU A 11 11.78 31.56 -32.32
N SER A 12 11.64 30.70 -33.33
CA SER A 12 11.60 29.25 -33.24
C SER A 12 12.98 28.60 -33.38
N VAL A 13 13.17 27.53 -32.59
CA VAL A 13 13.93 26.28 -32.81
C VAL A 13 14.92 26.20 -33.98
N VAL A 14 16.18 25.87 -33.66
CA VAL A 14 16.95 24.84 -34.38
C VAL A 14 17.71 23.95 -33.40
N SER A 15 17.48 22.64 -33.53
CA SER A 15 18.12 21.57 -32.78
C SER A 15 19.47 21.21 -33.37
N SER A 16 20.47 20.96 -32.53
CA SER A 16 21.63 20.14 -32.90
C SER A 16 21.96 19.19 -31.76
N SER A 17 21.82 17.91 -32.07
CA SER A 17 22.06 16.73 -31.26
C SER A 17 23.55 16.51 -30.97
N SER A 18 23.88 16.29 -29.70
CA SER A 18 25.08 15.53 -29.31
C SER A 18 24.70 14.52 -28.23
N SER A 19 24.70 13.26 -28.64
CA SER A 19 24.50 12.08 -27.80
C SER A 19 25.66 11.92 -26.81
N SER A 20 25.40 12.12 -25.52
CA SER A 20 26.28 11.65 -24.46
C SER A 20 25.55 10.58 -23.65
N SER A 21 25.88 9.33 -23.94
CA SER A 21 25.47 8.16 -23.19
C SER A 21 26.00 8.24 -21.76
N SER A 22 25.18 8.69 -20.81
CA SER A 22 25.47 8.55 -19.39
C SER A 22 25.15 7.11 -18.98
N LYS A 23 26.21 6.34 -18.78
CA LYS A 23 26.16 5.01 -18.16
C LYS A 23 25.70 5.17 -16.71
N ASP A 24 24.45 4.78 -16.43
CA ASP A 24 23.98 4.58 -15.07
C ASP A 24 24.66 3.34 -14.47
N ALA A 25 25.76 3.58 -13.76
CA ALA A 25 26.45 2.58 -12.96
C ALA A 25 25.93 2.66 -11.51
N ASN A 26 24.82 1.98 -11.21
CA ASN A 26 24.62 1.29 -9.93
C ASN A 26 23.45 0.29 -9.99
N SER A 27 23.54 -0.73 -10.86
CA SER A 27 22.59 -1.84 -10.87
C SER A 27 23.10 -2.98 -9.97
N ASN A 28 22.39 -3.21 -8.86
CA ASN A 28 22.54 -4.39 -8.02
C ASN A 28 22.45 -5.68 -8.87
N PRO A 29 23.45 -6.59 -8.87
CA PRO A 29 23.60 -7.65 -9.89
C PRO A 29 22.59 -8.82 -9.80
N LYS A 30 21.51 -8.73 -9.03
CA LYS A 30 20.53 -9.83 -8.86
C LYS A 30 19.07 -9.48 -9.16
N SER A 31 18.75 -8.30 -9.71
CA SER A 31 17.37 -8.06 -10.18
C SER A 31 17.20 -8.56 -11.60
N VAL A 32 16.72 -9.80 -11.76
CA VAL A 32 16.26 -10.28 -13.06
C VAL A 32 15.04 -9.43 -13.43
N LYS A 33 15.16 -8.59 -14.48
CA LYS A 33 14.01 -7.87 -15.03
C LYS A 33 12.99 -8.90 -15.50
N LEU A 34 11.82 -8.89 -14.85
CA LEU A 34 10.70 -9.73 -15.25
C LEU A 34 10.21 -9.27 -16.62
N ARG A 35 9.92 -10.22 -17.50
CA ARG A 35 9.35 -9.94 -18.82
C ARG A 35 7.93 -9.40 -18.67
N ASP A 36 7.50 -8.53 -19.57
CA ASP A 36 6.23 -7.81 -19.47
C ASP A 36 4.98 -8.71 -19.59
N ASP A 37 5.12 -9.93 -20.12
CA ASP A 37 4.06 -10.93 -20.32
C ASP A 37 3.70 -11.74 -19.05
N TRP A 38 4.29 -11.39 -17.90
CA TRP A 38 4.13 -12.13 -16.65
C TRP A 38 2.68 -12.30 -16.20
N ARG A 39 1.79 -11.35 -16.54
CA ARG A 39 0.36 -11.37 -16.20
C ARG A 39 -0.41 -12.52 -16.84
N GLN A 40 -0.02 -12.92 -18.04
CA GLN A 40 -0.71 -13.95 -18.82
C GLN A 40 -0.11 -15.33 -18.56
N ARG A 41 1.18 -15.38 -18.22
CA ARG A 41 1.93 -16.63 -18.08
C ARG A 41 1.96 -17.18 -16.66
N SER A 42 1.91 -16.30 -15.66
CA SER A 42 2.07 -16.70 -14.27
C SER A 42 0.78 -17.30 -13.73
N ARG A 43 0.87 -18.56 -13.27
CA ARG A 43 -0.27 -19.30 -12.75
C ARG A 43 -0.30 -19.22 -11.22
N PRO A 44 -1.41 -18.77 -10.61
CA PRO A 44 -1.61 -18.83 -9.17
C PRO A 44 -1.41 -20.24 -8.60
N ILE A 45 -1.06 -20.32 -7.31
CA ILE A 45 -1.07 -21.59 -6.60
C ILE A 45 -2.54 -22.02 -6.37
N PRO A 46 -2.95 -23.23 -6.79
CA PRO A 46 -4.30 -23.70 -6.56
C PRO A 46 -4.55 -23.97 -5.06
N PRO A 47 -5.81 -23.97 -4.60
CA PRO A 47 -6.14 -24.37 -3.23
C PRO A 47 -5.54 -25.75 -2.90
N GLY A 48 -4.83 -25.84 -1.78
CA GLY A 48 -4.09 -27.06 -1.38
C GLY A 48 -2.69 -27.22 -1.98
N GLY A 49 -2.26 -26.31 -2.86
CA GLY A 49 -0.90 -26.30 -3.41
C GLY A 49 0.16 -25.83 -2.40
N THR A 50 1.42 -26.18 -2.66
CA THR A 50 2.56 -25.77 -1.82
C THR A 50 3.06 -24.38 -2.21
N TYR A 51 3.14 -23.48 -1.22
CA TYR A 51 3.64 -22.12 -1.45
C TYR A 51 5.17 -22.06 -1.57
N PRO A 52 5.74 -21.06 -2.28
CA PRO A 52 7.19 -20.90 -2.41
C PRO A 52 7.96 -20.76 -1.09
N ALA A 53 7.34 -20.18 -0.05
CA ALA A 53 7.92 -20.07 1.29
C ALA A 53 7.75 -21.35 2.14
N LYS A 54 7.17 -22.42 1.58
CA LYS A 54 6.90 -23.71 2.25
C LYS A 54 6.19 -23.47 3.60
N ASP A 55 6.68 -24.10 4.66
CA ASP A 55 6.11 -24.02 6.02
C ASP A 55 6.24 -22.64 6.67
N HIS A 56 7.07 -21.75 6.11
CA HIS A 56 7.25 -20.37 6.59
C HIS A 56 6.27 -19.38 5.94
N CYS A 57 5.33 -19.87 5.12
CA CYS A 57 4.39 -19.01 4.42
C CYS A 57 3.37 -18.37 5.37
N SER A 58 3.36 -17.03 5.45
CA SER A 58 2.36 -16.27 6.22
C SER A 58 0.98 -16.17 5.55
N ARG A 59 0.78 -16.88 4.43
CA ARG A 59 -0.42 -16.85 3.57
C ARG A 59 -0.88 -15.42 3.30
N CYS A 60 0.03 -14.58 2.82
CA CYS A 60 -0.26 -13.17 2.57
C CYS A 60 -1.20 -12.92 1.37
N GLY A 61 -1.41 -13.92 0.51
CA GLY A 61 -2.27 -13.86 -0.68
C GLY A 61 -1.58 -13.50 -2.00
N LEU A 62 -0.26 -13.22 -1.97
CA LEU A 62 0.47 -12.79 -3.17
C LEU A 62 0.54 -13.90 -4.24
N CYS A 63 0.70 -15.15 -3.79
CA CYS A 63 0.85 -16.30 -4.68
C CYS A 63 -0.50 -16.82 -5.22
N ASP A 64 -1.62 -16.28 -4.72
CA ASP A 64 -2.98 -16.66 -5.11
C ASP A 64 -3.45 -15.90 -6.37
N THR A 65 -2.56 -15.08 -6.93
CA THR A 65 -2.79 -14.29 -8.14
C THR A 65 -1.60 -14.45 -9.10
N TYR A 66 -1.70 -13.87 -10.29
CA TYR A 66 -0.60 -13.82 -11.26
C TYR A 66 0.62 -13.05 -10.74
N TYR A 67 0.52 -12.33 -9.61
CA TYR A 67 1.65 -11.71 -8.91
C TYR A 67 2.65 -12.68 -8.30
N ILE A 68 2.38 -13.99 -8.34
CA ILE A 68 3.36 -15.03 -8.04
C ILE A 68 4.68 -14.85 -8.83
N ALA A 69 4.63 -14.22 -10.02
CA ALA A 69 5.81 -13.84 -10.80
C ALA A 69 6.87 -13.08 -9.98
N HIS A 70 6.40 -12.24 -9.05
CA HIS A 70 7.24 -11.36 -8.23
C HIS A 70 7.62 -11.98 -6.88
N VAL A 71 7.23 -13.22 -6.59
CA VAL A 71 7.38 -13.81 -5.25
C VAL A 71 8.81 -13.79 -4.72
N LYS A 72 9.81 -14.01 -5.60
CA LYS A 72 11.24 -14.00 -5.22
C LYS A 72 11.72 -12.63 -4.74
N ASN A 73 11.14 -11.55 -5.28
CA ASN A 73 11.54 -10.18 -4.97
C ASN A 73 10.63 -9.55 -3.89
N ALA A 74 9.36 -9.93 -3.83
CA ALA A 74 8.35 -9.33 -2.96
C ALA A 74 8.11 -10.08 -1.65
N CYS A 75 8.33 -11.41 -1.59
CA CYS A 75 8.01 -12.18 -0.39
C CYS A 75 8.92 -11.82 0.79
N ALA A 76 8.33 -11.62 1.98
CA ALA A 76 9.04 -11.30 3.21
C ALA A 76 9.83 -12.48 3.81
N PHE A 77 9.68 -13.68 3.26
CA PHE A 77 10.32 -14.91 3.75
C PHE A 77 11.29 -15.54 2.75
N LEU A 78 11.51 -14.90 1.59
CA LEU A 78 12.42 -15.38 0.55
C LEU A 78 13.49 -14.34 0.22
N GLY A 79 14.68 -14.81 -0.12
CA GLY A 79 15.84 -13.96 -0.38
C GLY A 79 16.20 -13.11 0.84
N ASP A 80 16.34 -11.81 0.63
CA ASP A 80 16.57 -10.81 1.68
C ASP A 80 15.46 -10.77 2.75
N GLY A 81 14.29 -11.39 2.50
CA GLY A 81 13.24 -11.54 3.49
C GLY A 81 12.70 -10.20 4.02
N MET A 82 12.75 -9.97 5.33
CA MET A 82 12.28 -8.74 5.96
C MET A 82 13.33 -7.61 5.97
N SER A 83 14.63 -7.87 5.73
CA SER A 83 15.64 -6.81 5.69
C SER A 83 15.40 -5.81 4.55
N LYS A 84 14.58 -6.19 3.56
CA LYS A 84 14.09 -5.29 2.51
C LYS A 84 13.36 -4.06 3.05
N ILE A 85 12.82 -4.10 4.27
CA ILE A 85 12.12 -2.96 4.89
C ILE A 85 13.01 -1.71 4.88
N GLU A 86 14.27 -1.81 5.32
CA GLU A 86 15.21 -0.67 5.39
C GLU A 86 15.47 -0.08 4.00
N SER A 87 15.54 -0.92 2.95
CA SER A 87 15.69 -0.44 1.57
C SER A 87 14.45 0.25 1.00
N LEU A 88 13.27 -0.02 1.57
CA LEU A 88 11.99 0.48 1.10
C LEU A 88 11.51 1.71 1.89
N GLU A 89 11.98 1.89 3.13
CA GLU A 89 11.64 3.03 3.97
C GLU A 89 11.89 4.39 3.27
N PRO A 90 13.07 4.65 2.65
CA PRO A 90 13.30 5.90 1.92
C PRO A 90 12.36 6.10 0.74
N LEU A 91 11.95 5.02 0.06
CA LEU A 91 11.04 5.10 -1.09
C LEU A 91 9.60 5.40 -0.68
N VAL A 92 9.17 4.90 0.48
CA VAL A 92 7.80 5.06 0.99
C VAL A 92 7.64 6.34 1.82
N HIS A 93 8.63 6.65 2.66
CA HIS A 93 8.56 7.75 3.64
C HIS A 93 9.40 8.96 3.23
N GLY A 94 10.20 8.88 2.16
CA GLY A 94 11.14 9.92 1.75
C GLY A 94 12.44 9.96 2.57
N ARG A 95 12.54 9.14 3.63
CA ARG A 95 13.71 9.01 4.50
C ARG A 95 13.78 7.61 5.12
N GLY A 96 14.98 7.21 5.55
CA GLY A 96 15.17 6.04 6.42
C GLY A 96 15.03 6.38 7.90
N ARG A 97 15.26 5.37 8.75
CA ARG A 97 15.42 5.53 10.20
C ARG A 97 16.67 6.36 10.53
N LYS A 98 16.61 7.10 11.64
CA LYS A 98 17.77 7.82 12.18
C LYS A 98 18.62 6.88 13.06
N ASP A 99 19.88 6.70 12.69
CA ASP A 99 20.83 5.81 13.39
C ASP A 99 21.03 6.16 14.88
N TYR A 100 20.85 7.43 15.24
CA TYR A 100 21.03 7.92 16.61
C TYR A 100 19.74 7.94 17.45
N SER A 101 18.58 7.61 16.87
CA SER A 101 17.30 7.60 17.57
C SER A 101 16.94 6.18 17.99
N LEU A 102 16.92 5.94 19.30
CA LEU A 102 16.42 4.68 19.85
C LEU A 102 14.94 4.49 19.51
N ASP A 103 14.13 5.55 19.56
CA ASP A 103 12.71 5.48 19.25
C ASP A 103 12.46 4.98 17.81
N GLU A 104 13.16 5.52 16.80
CA GLU A 104 13.02 5.05 15.42
C GLU A 104 13.63 3.65 15.20
N THR A 105 14.58 3.24 16.03
CA THR A 105 15.09 1.86 16.04
C THR A 105 14.00 0.87 16.47
N TYR A 106 13.24 1.20 17.53
CA TYR A 106 12.17 0.35 18.05
C TYR A 106 10.85 0.45 17.27
N LEU A 107 10.47 1.65 16.85
CA LEU A 107 9.14 1.95 16.31
C LEU A 107 9.14 2.15 14.78
N GLY A 108 10.31 2.33 14.17
CA GLY A 108 10.45 2.64 12.74
C GLY A 108 10.28 4.13 12.43
N VAL A 109 10.09 4.45 11.14
CA VAL A 109 9.93 5.84 10.66
C VAL A 109 8.53 6.36 11.01
N TYR A 110 8.44 7.42 11.82
CA TYR A 110 7.18 8.10 12.17
C TYR A 110 7.31 9.63 12.15
N GLU A 111 6.16 10.31 12.19
CA GLU A 111 6.06 11.78 12.36
C GLU A 111 5.48 12.14 13.74
N GLN A 112 4.41 11.46 14.17
CA GLN A 112 3.77 11.68 15.47
C GLN A 112 3.32 10.34 16.09
N LEU A 113 3.43 10.23 17.42
CA LEU A 113 2.83 9.16 18.21
C LEU A 113 1.74 9.73 19.11
N LEU A 114 0.56 9.13 19.04
CA LEU A 114 -0.64 9.60 19.71
C LEU A 114 -1.42 8.42 20.29
N TYR A 115 -2.13 8.67 21.39
CA TYR A 115 -3.16 7.77 21.89
C TYR A 115 -4.52 8.34 21.51
N ALA A 116 -5.38 7.49 20.94
CA ALA A 116 -6.70 7.89 20.48
C ALA A 116 -7.74 6.86 20.89
N ARG A 117 -8.95 7.34 21.18
CA ARG A 117 -10.15 6.55 21.44
C ARG A 117 -11.32 7.24 20.74
N LYS A 118 -12.16 6.47 20.04
CA LYS A 118 -13.41 6.98 19.49
C LYS A 118 -14.38 7.30 20.63
N THR A 119 -14.99 8.48 20.60
CA THR A 119 -15.99 8.93 21.58
C THR A 119 -17.17 7.97 21.65
N GLU A 120 -17.71 7.61 20.48
CA GLU A 120 -18.74 6.58 20.33
C GLU A 120 -18.12 5.33 19.67
N PRO A 121 -17.79 4.27 20.43
CA PRO A 121 -17.17 3.08 19.87
C PRO A 121 -18.04 2.40 18.80
N VAL A 122 -17.40 1.81 17.79
CA VAL A 122 -18.11 0.97 16.82
C VAL A 122 -18.43 -0.39 17.45
N GLU A 123 -19.70 -0.71 17.56
CA GLU A 123 -20.15 -1.96 18.17
C GLU A 123 -19.62 -3.20 17.42
N GLY A 124 -19.01 -4.13 18.14
CA GLY A 124 -18.41 -5.35 17.59
C GLY A 124 -17.02 -5.15 16.96
N ALA A 125 -16.41 -3.97 17.08
CA ALA A 125 -14.99 -3.79 16.78
C ALA A 125 -14.10 -4.39 17.88
N GLN A 126 -12.84 -4.70 17.54
CA GLN A 126 -11.86 -5.25 18.50
C GLN A 126 -11.51 -4.28 19.64
N TRP A 127 -11.56 -2.99 19.34
CA TRP A 127 -11.28 -1.88 20.26
C TRP A 127 -12.38 -0.83 20.07
N THR A 128 -12.02 0.44 19.88
CA THR A 128 -12.99 1.53 19.69
C THR A 128 -13.41 1.74 18.23
N GLY A 129 -12.82 0.99 17.28
CA GLY A 129 -13.19 1.03 15.87
C GLY A 129 -12.53 2.13 15.03
N ILE A 130 -11.35 2.63 15.45
CA ILE A 130 -10.61 3.68 14.74
C ILE A 130 -10.36 3.31 13.28
N VAL A 131 -9.83 2.10 13.03
CA VAL A 131 -9.49 1.62 11.69
C VAL A 131 -10.72 1.58 10.77
N THR A 132 -11.83 1.03 11.26
CA THR A 132 -13.10 0.96 10.52
C THR A 132 -13.63 2.36 10.21
N THR A 133 -13.56 3.28 11.18
CA THR A 133 -14.03 4.66 11.01
C THR A 133 -13.20 5.40 9.96
N ILE A 134 -11.87 5.30 10.01
CA ILE A 134 -10.99 5.92 9.01
C ILE A 134 -11.31 5.41 7.60
N ALA A 135 -11.47 4.09 7.44
CA ALA A 135 -11.79 3.50 6.14
C ALA A 135 -13.15 4.00 5.59
N ILE A 136 -14.17 4.09 6.43
CA ILE A 136 -15.50 4.59 6.03
C ILE A 136 -15.44 6.08 5.67
N GLU A 137 -14.78 6.91 6.47
CA GLU A 137 -14.69 8.34 6.21
C GLU A 137 -13.86 8.64 4.96
N MET A 138 -12.82 7.85 4.67
CA MET A 138 -12.07 7.97 3.41
C MET A 138 -12.91 7.61 2.17
N LEU A 139 -13.79 6.59 2.27
CA LEU A 139 -14.74 6.25 1.20
C LEU A 139 -15.78 7.37 1.01
N LYS A 140 -16.41 7.84 2.09
CA LYS A 140 -17.41 8.92 2.04
C LYS A 140 -16.84 10.24 1.50
N ALA A 141 -15.60 10.55 1.87
CA ALA A 141 -14.89 11.74 1.39
C ALA A 141 -14.38 11.59 -0.05
N GLY A 142 -14.55 10.43 -0.70
CA GLY A 142 -14.06 10.17 -2.05
C GLY A 142 -12.53 10.19 -2.16
N MET A 143 -11.80 9.99 -1.06
CA MET A 143 -10.33 9.91 -1.08
C MET A 143 -9.86 8.58 -1.66
N VAL A 144 -10.67 7.54 -1.53
CA VAL A 144 -10.45 6.21 -2.11
C VAL A 144 -11.76 5.70 -2.68
N GLU A 145 -11.68 4.90 -3.74
CA GLU A 145 -12.84 4.31 -4.40
C GLU A 145 -13.18 2.93 -3.83
N ALA A 146 -12.18 2.26 -3.24
CA ALA A 146 -12.35 0.97 -2.60
C ALA A 146 -11.37 0.76 -1.44
N VAL A 147 -11.73 -0.14 -0.53
CA VAL A 147 -10.93 -0.52 0.64
C VAL A 147 -10.76 -2.04 0.65
N ILE A 148 -9.52 -2.51 0.70
CA ILE A 148 -9.25 -3.93 0.97
C ILE A 148 -9.41 -4.17 2.47
N CYS A 149 -10.42 -4.93 2.85
CA CYS A 149 -10.72 -5.32 4.22
C CYS A 149 -10.93 -6.83 4.34
N VAL A 150 -11.01 -7.33 5.58
CA VAL A 150 -11.13 -8.77 5.87
C VAL A 150 -12.45 -9.03 6.60
N GLN A 151 -13.43 -9.53 5.86
CA GLN A 151 -14.70 -10.01 6.40
C GLN A 151 -14.54 -11.41 7.02
N SER A 152 -15.58 -11.87 7.70
CA SER A 152 -15.69 -13.27 8.10
C SER A 152 -16.32 -14.08 6.98
N ASP A 153 -16.01 -15.38 6.93
CA ASP A 153 -16.79 -16.32 6.13
C ASP A 153 -18.23 -16.43 6.70
N PRO A 154 -19.27 -16.50 5.85
CA PRO A 154 -20.65 -16.71 6.32
C PRO A 154 -20.84 -17.99 7.14
N GLU A 155 -20.09 -19.04 6.83
CA GLU A 155 -20.20 -20.36 7.50
C GLU A 155 -19.21 -20.49 8.67
N ASP A 156 -18.14 -19.70 8.68
CA ASP A 156 -17.16 -19.66 9.78
C ASP A 156 -16.74 -18.23 10.12
N ARG A 157 -17.22 -17.77 11.28
CA ARG A 157 -16.91 -16.44 11.83
C ARG A 157 -15.40 -16.19 11.99
N LEU A 158 -14.60 -17.22 12.26
CA LEU A 158 -13.16 -17.11 12.51
C LEU A 158 -12.33 -17.20 11.22
N SER A 159 -12.91 -17.70 10.14
CA SER A 159 -12.26 -17.77 8.84
C SER A 159 -12.23 -16.39 8.17
N PRO A 160 -11.06 -15.92 7.71
CA PRO A 160 -10.93 -14.60 7.15
C PRO A 160 -11.21 -14.62 5.64
N ARG A 161 -12.14 -13.77 5.20
CA ARG A 161 -12.47 -13.56 3.78
C ARG A 161 -12.04 -12.16 3.33
N PRO A 162 -10.91 -12.01 2.62
CA PRO A 162 -10.53 -10.74 2.02
C PRO A 162 -11.56 -10.29 0.98
N VAL A 163 -11.96 -9.03 1.03
CA VAL A 163 -12.88 -8.42 0.06
C VAL A 163 -12.39 -7.04 -0.34
N LEU A 164 -12.78 -6.61 -1.54
CA LEU A 164 -12.62 -5.25 -2.01
C LEU A 164 -13.93 -4.49 -1.72
N ALA A 165 -14.00 -3.82 -0.58
CA ALA A 165 -15.18 -3.11 -0.13
C ALA A 165 -15.31 -1.75 -0.82
N ARG A 166 -16.49 -1.45 -1.35
CA ARG A 166 -16.81 -0.15 -1.98
C ARG A 166 -17.87 0.63 -1.22
N THR A 167 -18.60 -0.03 -0.33
CA THR A 167 -19.63 0.59 0.49
C THR A 167 -19.21 0.67 1.97
N PRO A 168 -19.70 1.67 2.73
CA PRO A 168 -19.48 1.72 4.17
C PRO A 168 -19.94 0.46 4.91
N ASP A 169 -21.04 -0.15 4.46
CA ASP A 169 -21.60 -1.36 5.06
C ASP A 169 -20.69 -2.58 4.88
N GLU A 170 -20.06 -2.72 3.71
CA GLU A 170 -19.06 -3.76 3.46
C GLU A 170 -17.82 -3.60 4.35
N VAL A 171 -17.42 -2.35 4.62
CA VAL A 171 -16.31 -2.04 5.54
C VAL A 171 -16.72 -2.32 7.00
N LEU A 172 -17.95 -1.98 7.39
CA LEU A 172 -18.49 -2.31 8.71
C LEU A 172 -18.61 -3.82 8.93
N ALA A 173 -18.98 -4.59 7.91
CA ALA A 173 -19.01 -6.05 7.97
C ALA A 173 -17.62 -6.66 8.21
N ALA A 174 -16.55 -5.94 7.85
CA ALA A 174 -15.17 -6.34 8.12
C ALA A 174 -14.67 -5.97 9.53
N LYS A 175 -15.54 -5.55 10.44
CA LYS A 175 -15.18 -5.22 11.83
C LYS A 175 -14.54 -6.41 12.56
N GLY A 176 -13.73 -6.07 13.57
CA GLY A 176 -13.03 -7.04 14.42
C GLY A 176 -11.82 -7.70 13.75
N VAL A 177 -11.05 -8.43 14.55
CA VAL A 177 -9.86 -9.17 14.08
C VAL A 177 -10.20 -10.66 14.01
N LYS A 178 -9.76 -11.31 12.94
CA LYS A 178 -9.86 -12.75 12.77
C LYS A 178 -8.49 -13.33 13.15
N PRO A 179 -8.38 -14.17 14.20
CA PRO A 179 -7.10 -14.62 14.76
C PRO A 179 -6.44 -15.72 13.90
N THR A 180 -6.43 -15.53 12.59
CA THR A 180 -5.99 -16.50 11.58
C THR A 180 -5.21 -15.79 10.47
N LEU A 181 -4.41 -16.53 9.71
CA LEU A 181 -3.70 -15.96 8.56
C LEU A 181 -4.69 -15.64 7.44
N SER A 182 -4.66 -14.39 6.95
CA SER A 182 -5.56 -13.92 5.89
C SER A 182 -4.80 -13.55 4.60
N PRO A 183 -5.28 -14.03 3.44
CA PRO A 183 -4.65 -13.77 2.14
C PRO A 183 -5.05 -12.41 1.55
N ASN A 184 -4.85 -11.30 2.27
CA ASN A 184 -5.32 -9.97 1.83
C ASN A 184 -4.84 -9.54 0.42
N LEU A 185 -3.71 -10.08 -0.06
CA LEU A 185 -3.16 -9.74 -1.38
C LEU A 185 -3.81 -10.52 -2.54
N ASN A 186 -4.72 -11.45 -2.28
CA ASN A 186 -5.46 -12.14 -3.34
C ASN A 186 -6.37 -11.17 -4.14
N THR A 187 -6.76 -10.05 -3.53
CA THR A 187 -7.56 -8.99 -4.15
C THR A 187 -6.76 -8.08 -5.08
N LEU A 188 -5.43 -8.19 -5.13
CA LEU A 188 -4.60 -7.32 -5.98
C LEU A 188 -4.98 -7.41 -7.46
N ALA A 189 -5.33 -8.61 -7.93
CA ALA A 189 -5.76 -8.81 -9.30
C ALA A 189 -7.08 -8.08 -9.60
N LEU A 190 -8.01 -8.05 -8.65
CA LEU A 190 -9.28 -7.32 -8.78
C LEU A 190 -9.07 -5.82 -8.83
N VAL A 191 -8.22 -5.29 -7.95
CA VAL A 191 -7.87 -3.87 -7.88
C VAL A 191 -7.33 -3.38 -9.22
N GLU A 192 -6.53 -4.22 -9.89
CA GLU A 192 -5.94 -3.85 -11.16
C GLU A 192 -6.89 -3.88 -12.34
N ILE A 193 -7.80 -4.85 -12.36
CA ILE A 193 -8.88 -4.89 -13.35
C ILE A 193 -9.76 -3.65 -13.19
N ASP A 194 -10.01 -3.24 -11.95
CA ASP A 194 -10.89 -2.13 -11.62
C ASP A 194 -10.20 -0.75 -11.76
N GLY A 195 -8.86 -0.69 -11.75
CA GLY A 195 -8.10 0.56 -11.86
C GLY A 195 -8.25 1.52 -10.68
N VAL A 196 -8.65 1.02 -9.51
CA VAL A 196 -9.12 1.83 -8.36
C VAL A 196 -8.01 2.29 -7.43
N VAL A 197 -8.15 3.49 -6.86
CA VAL A 197 -7.32 3.95 -5.74
C VAL A 197 -7.81 3.30 -4.45
N ILE A 198 -6.90 2.62 -3.74
CA ILE A 198 -7.29 1.76 -2.61
C ILE A 198 -6.59 2.09 -1.30
N LEU A 199 -7.37 1.99 -0.22
CA LEU A 199 -6.84 1.83 1.14
C LEU A 199 -6.72 0.34 1.45
N ARG A 200 -5.64 -0.07 2.12
CA ARG A 200 -5.53 -1.43 2.66
C ARG A 200 -5.49 -1.39 4.17
N VAL A 201 -6.40 -2.14 4.77
CA VAL A 201 -6.37 -2.42 6.21
C VAL A 201 -5.71 -3.78 6.41
N SER A 202 -4.56 -3.83 7.07
CA SER A 202 -3.89 -5.10 7.42
C SER A 202 -3.46 -5.12 8.87
N ASN A 203 -3.78 -6.21 9.56
CA ASN A 203 -3.18 -6.56 10.84
C ASN A 203 -1.95 -7.47 10.56
N GLY A 204 -0.75 -6.92 10.72
CA GLY A 204 0.53 -7.66 10.68
C GLY A 204 1.59 -7.07 9.72
N PRO A 205 2.84 -6.85 10.18
CA PRO A 205 3.88 -6.14 9.42
C PRO A 205 4.34 -6.88 8.15
N GLY A 206 4.46 -8.21 8.21
CA GLY A 206 4.87 -9.02 7.04
C GLY A 206 3.90 -8.95 5.84
N ARG A 207 2.68 -8.45 6.05
CA ARG A 207 1.67 -8.30 4.99
C ARG A 207 1.84 -6.99 4.21
N ALA A 208 2.40 -5.94 4.81
CA ALA A 208 2.57 -4.63 4.18
C ALA A 208 3.63 -4.64 3.05
N LEU A 209 4.71 -5.41 3.24
CA LEU A 209 5.88 -5.42 2.36
C LEU A 209 5.58 -5.83 0.91
N GLY A 210 4.65 -6.77 0.71
CA GLY A 210 4.38 -7.37 -0.60
C GLY A 210 3.92 -6.41 -1.70
N LYS A 211 3.35 -5.24 -1.35
CA LYS A 211 2.93 -4.23 -2.34
C LYS A 211 4.06 -3.34 -2.83
N SER A 212 4.96 -2.92 -1.94
CA SER A 212 5.99 -1.90 -2.21
C SER A 212 6.91 -2.21 -3.41
N LYS A 213 7.09 -3.48 -3.76
CA LYS A 213 7.85 -3.93 -4.94
C LYS A 213 6.99 -4.45 -6.11
N ALA A 214 5.68 -4.61 -5.91
CA ALA A 214 4.78 -5.25 -6.88
C ALA A 214 3.87 -4.26 -7.62
N THR A 215 3.78 -3.00 -7.18
CA THR A 215 2.93 -1.98 -7.81
C THR A 215 3.74 -0.81 -8.35
N PRO A 216 3.34 -0.20 -9.48
CA PRO A 216 3.87 1.07 -9.95
C PRO A 216 3.77 2.15 -8.86
N SER A 217 4.69 3.10 -8.87
CA SER A 217 4.80 4.23 -7.93
C SER A 217 3.53 5.09 -7.76
N SER A 218 2.54 4.96 -8.66
CA SER A 218 1.25 5.66 -8.58
C SER A 218 0.24 5.03 -7.61
N TRP A 219 0.50 3.84 -7.06
CA TRP A 219 -0.43 3.09 -6.20
C TRP A 219 -0.05 3.13 -4.72
N ALA A 220 1.13 3.69 -4.42
CA ALA A 220 1.49 4.04 -3.07
C ALA A 220 0.66 5.26 -2.67
N LEU A 221 -0.21 5.09 -1.67
CA LEU A 221 -0.62 6.21 -0.83
C LEU A 221 0.67 6.91 -0.41
N LYS A 222 0.90 8.09 -1.00
CA LYS A 222 1.95 9.02 -0.61
C LYS A 222 1.57 9.55 0.76
N LEU A 223 1.77 8.72 1.79
CA LEU A 223 1.60 9.08 3.20
C LEU A 223 2.69 10.09 3.65
N GLY A 224 3.58 10.52 2.76
CA GLY A 224 4.58 11.58 2.98
C GLY A 224 4.09 13.01 2.73
N GLY A 225 2.78 13.26 2.74
CA GLY A 225 2.19 14.60 2.57
C GLY A 225 1.12 14.94 3.63
N LEU A 226 1.11 14.24 4.76
CA LEU A 226 0.05 14.31 5.78
C LEU A 226 0.30 15.32 6.91
N GLY A 227 1.33 16.16 6.81
CA GLY A 227 1.59 17.22 7.80
C GLY A 227 0.44 18.22 7.98
N GLY A 228 -0.53 18.26 7.05
CA GLY A 228 -1.78 19.04 7.17
C GLY A 228 -3.04 18.23 7.47
N LEU A 229 -2.98 16.89 7.53
CA LEU A 229 -4.18 16.04 7.63
C LEU A 229 -4.60 15.75 9.08
N GLY A 230 -3.68 15.79 10.04
CA GLY A 230 -4.00 15.72 11.47
C GLY A 230 -4.98 16.83 11.89
N GLU A 231 -4.81 18.04 11.33
CA GLU A 231 -5.68 19.18 11.59
C GLU A 231 -7.04 19.12 10.88
N ARG A 232 -7.14 18.37 9.77
CA ARG A 232 -8.37 18.30 8.97
C ARG A 232 -9.25 17.11 9.37
N ALA A 233 -8.62 15.97 9.71
CA ALA A 233 -9.30 14.84 10.35
C ALA A 233 -9.68 15.14 11.81
N GLY A 234 -8.84 15.88 12.55
CA GLY A 234 -9.18 16.39 13.88
C GLY A 234 -10.40 17.33 13.87
N ARG A 235 -10.55 18.14 12.82
CA ARG A 235 -11.75 19.00 12.63
C ARG A 235 -13.01 18.23 12.27
N ALA A 236 -12.91 17.11 11.57
CA ALA A 236 -14.04 16.24 11.26
C ALA A 236 -14.49 15.40 12.47
N LEU A 237 -13.56 15.06 13.38
CA LEU A 237 -13.84 14.34 14.62
C LEU A 237 -14.30 15.26 15.78
N GLY A 238 -14.14 16.59 15.63
CA GLY A 238 -14.48 17.60 16.65
C GLY A 238 -15.73 18.44 16.35
N LYS A 239 -16.56 18.04 15.37
CA LYS A 239 -17.87 18.66 15.12
C LYS A 239 -18.98 17.63 15.28
N ASN A 240 -19.35 17.41 16.53
CA ASN A 240 -20.72 17.25 17.00
C ASN A 240 -20.73 17.57 18.50
#